data_AF-Q5K452-F1
#
_entry.id   AF-Q5K452-F1
#
_cell.length_a   1.000
_cell.length_b   1.000
_cell.length_c   1.000
_cell.angle_alpha   90.00
_cell.angle_beta   90.00
_cell.angle_gamma   90.00
#
_symmetry.space_group_name_H-M   'P 1'
#
loop_
_entity.id
_entity.type
_entity.pdbx_description
1 polymer ?
#
loop_
_entity_poly.entity_id
_entity_poly.type
_entity_poly.pdbx_seq_one_letter_code
_entity_poly.pdbx_strand_id
1 'polypeptide(L)'
;WDCSSDSMGKYCTAVRKLEDKFEGLEFHHVERDRNTTADVLSKLGSSRTQVPPRIFVQKILQSSISMDQAEECNIVNQLESDSDDWRRPIIRYIKNEEEPDDKNAAERIARQS
;
A
#
# COMPACT_ATOMS: atom_id res chain seq x y z
N TRP A 1 -3.07 -5.61 -26.48
CA TRP A 1 -2.22 -5.77 -25.29
C TRP A 1 -1.82 -7.23 -25.26
N ASP A 2 -0.59 -7.53 -25.65
CA ASP A 2 -0.12 -8.91 -25.74
C ASP A 2 0.89 -9.14 -24.62
N CYS A 3 0.67 -10.14 -23.76
CA CYS A 3 1.58 -10.46 -22.64
C CYS A 3 2.82 -11.26 -23.15
N SER A 4 3.23 -11.06 -24.40
CA SER A 4 4.24 -11.86 -25.12
C SER A 4 5.67 -11.61 -24.69
N SER A 5 5.95 -10.53 -23.94
CA SER A 5 7.25 -10.36 -23.30
C SER A 5 7.26 -11.06 -21.93
N ASP A 6 8.32 -11.81 -21.63
CA ASP A 6 8.52 -12.50 -20.34
C ASP A 6 8.35 -11.57 -19.12
N SER A 7 8.68 -10.28 -19.27
CA SER A 7 8.49 -9.28 -18.22
C SER A 7 7.01 -8.93 -18.00
N MET A 8 6.24 -8.68 -19.07
CA MET A 8 4.82 -8.32 -18.98
C MET A 8 3.96 -9.47 -18.46
N GLY A 9 4.30 -10.73 -18.80
CA GLY A 9 3.59 -11.91 -18.30
C GLY A 9 3.52 -11.99 -16.77
N LYS A 10 4.57 -11.55 -16.07
CA LYS A 10 4.60 -11.49 -14.59
C LYS A 10 3.58 -10.48 -14.04
N TYR A 11 3.49 -9.30 -14.64
CA TYR A 11 2.48 -8.29 -14.27
C TYR A 11 1.06 -8.79 -14.58
N CYS A 12 0.84 -9.39 -15.76
CA CYS A 12 -0.46 -9.98 -16.12
C CYS A 12 -0.90 -11.04 -15.07
N THR A 13 0.04 -11.86 -14.59
CA THR A 13 -0.23 -12.88 -13.56
C THR A 13 -0.58 -12.25 -12.21
N ALA A 14 0.15 -11.21 -11.80
CA ALA A 14 -0.14 -10.49 -10.56
C ALA A 14 -1.52 -9.81 -10.58
N VAL A 15 -1.89 -9.17 -11.70
CA VAL A 15 -3.21 -8.54 -11.86
C VAL A 15 -4.32 -9.58 -11.79
N ARG A 16 -4.16 -10.74 -12.44
CA ARG A 16 -5.14 -11.84 -12.35
C ARG A 16 -5.35 -12.36 -10.92
N LYS A 17 -4.27 -12.51 -10.14
CA LYS A 17 -4.41 -12.88 -8.71
C LYS A 17 -5.16 -11.83 -7.88
N LEU A 18 -5.08 -10.56 -8.27
CA LEU A 18 -5.82 -9.49 -7.61
C LEU A 18 -7.29 -9.48 -8.05
N GLU A 19 -7.57 -9.83 -9.31
CA GLU A 19 -8.92 -9.94 -9.87
C GLU A 19 -9.79 -10.92 -9.09
N ASP A 20 -9.23 -12.01 -8.55
CA ASP A 20 -9.94 -12.99 -7.70
C ASP A 20 -10.64 -12.36 -6.46
N LYS A 21 -10.27 -11.14 -6.08
CA LYS A 21 -10.86 -10.40 -4.95
C LYS A 21 -12.01 -9.47 -5.37
N PHE A 22 -12.32 -9.41 -6.66
CA PHE A 22 -13.36 -8.57 -7.25
C PHE A 22 -14.32 -9.42 -8.09
N GLU A 23 -15.51 -8.90 -8.38
CA GLU A 23 -16.49 -9.61 -9.22
C GLU A 23 -16.06 -9.69 -10.70
N GLY A 24 -15.16 -8.79 -11.12
CA GLY A 24 -14.59 -8.77 -12.47
C GLY A 24 -13.75 -7.51 -12.69
N LEU A 25 -13.01 -7.49 -13.80
CA LEU A 25 -12.13 -6.39 -14.19
C LEU A 25 -12.48 -5.87 -15.59
N GLU A 26 -12.70 -4.55 -15.71
CA GLU A 26 -12.94 -3.87 -16.98
C GLU A 26 -11.88 -2.80 -17.24
N PHE A 27 -11.51 -2.64 -18.52
CA PHE A 27 -10.52 -1.66 -18.95
C PHE A 27 -11.14 -0.64 -19.90
N HIS A 28 -11.17 0.62 -19.50
CA HIS A 28 -11.53 1.73 -20.37
C HIS A 28 -10.29 2.48 -20.84
N HIS A 29 -10.20 2.68 -22.15
CA HIS A 29 -9.19 3.58 -22.69
C HIS A 29 -9.61 5.04 -22.44
N VAL A 30 -8.69 5.83 -21.89
CA VAL A 30 -8.87 7.25 -21.65
C VAL A 30 -7.71 8.01 -22.30
N GLU A 31 -8.03 9.09 -23.00
CA GLU A 31 -7.04 9.98 -23.60
C GLU A 31 -6.10 10.55 -22.54
N ARG A 32 -4.83 10.77 -22.89
CA ARG A 32 -3.81 11.17 -21.93
C ARG A 32 -4.15 12.48 -21.21
N ASP A 33 -4.72 13.45 -21.93
CA ASP A 33 -5.11 14.75 -21.39
C ASP A 33 -6.27 14.64 -20.38
N ARG A 34 -6.99 13.53 -20.39
CA ARG A 34 -8.09 13.24 -19.45
C ARG A 34 -7.65 12.36 -18.28
N ASN A 35 -6.38 11.91 -18.25
CA ASN A 35 -5.78 11.14 -17.15
C ASN A 35 -4.66 11.90 -16.42
N THR A 36 -4.76 13.23 -16.38
CA THR A 36 -3.72 14.14 -15.86
C THR A 36 -3.34 13.82 -14.43
N THR A 37 -4.30 13.47 -13.58
CA THR A 37 -4.05 13.17 -12.15
C THR A 37 -3.09 11.98 -11.99
N ALA A 38 -3.31 10.88 -12.72
CA ALA A 38 -2.42 9.72 -12.65
C ALA A 38 -1.02 10.03 -13.20
N ASP A 39 -0.94 10.83 -14.27
CA ASP A 39 0.33 11.28 -14.86
C ASP A 39 1.14 12.15 -13.87
N VAL A 40 0.48 13.07 -13.16
CA VAL A 40 1.11 13.90 -12.10
C VAL A 40 1.65 13.03 -10.96
N LEU A 41 0.88 12.04 -10.49
CA LEU A 41 1.34 11.12 -9.44
C LEU A 41 2.51 10.26 -9.91
N SER A 42 2.49 9.77 -11.14
CA SER A 42 3.60 9.00 -11.73
C SER A 42 4.88 9.84 -11.82
N LYS A 43 4.76 11.11 -12.22
CA LYS A 43 5.88 12.07 -12.25
C LYS A 43 6.42 12.39 -10.84
N LEU A 44 5.55 12.52 -9.84
CA LEU A 44 5.97 12.72 -8.45
C LEU A 44 6.81 11.53 -7.97
N GLY A 45 6.36 10.30 -8.24
CA GLY A 45 7.09 9.08 -7.88
C GLY A 45 8.43 8.92 -8.61
N SER A 46 8.48 9.21 -9.91
CA SER A 46 9.70 9.05 -10.72
C SER A 46 10.74 10.14 -10.47
N SER A 47 10.31 11.39 -10.27
CA SER A 47 11.21 12.53 -10.03
C SER A 47 11.84 12.53 -8.64
N ARG A 48 11.31 11.72 -7.69
CA ARG A 48 11.75 11.68 -6.28
C ARG A 48 11.84 13.09 -5.66
N THR A 49 10.95 13.98 -6.10
CA THR A 49 10.90 15.37 -5.64
C THR A 49 10.34 15.45 -4.22
N GLN A 50 10.55 16.59 -3.56
CA GLN A 50 10.08 16.79 -2.20
C GLN A 50 8.55 16.71 -2.16
N VAL A 51 8.05 15.77 -1.36
CA VAL A 51 6.62 15.53 -1.19
C VAL A 51 5.99 16.73 -0.46
N PRO A 52 4.89 17.30 -0.94
CA PRO A 52 4.19 18.38 -0.24
C PRO A 52 3.81 17.98 1.20
N PRO A 53 3.76 18.94 2.15
CA PRO A 53 3.31 18.66 3.50
C PRO A 53 1.88 18.10 3.49
N ARG A 54 1.59 17.16 4.40
CA ARG A 54 0.33 16.39 4.53
C ARG A 54 0.13 15.25 3.51
N ILE A 55 1.07 14.99 2.61
CA ILE A 55 1.03 13.81 1.74
C ILE A 55 1.93 12.72 2.31
N PHE A 56 1.37 11.55 2.58
CA PHE A 56 2.13 10.38 3.01
C PHE A 56 2.69 9.65 1.79
N VAL A 57 4.00 9.40 1.78
CA VAL A 57 4.64 8.55 0.77
C VAL A 57 5.19 7.30 1.43
N GLN A 58 4.63 6.16 1.05
CA GLN A 58 5.19 4.87 1.38
C GLN A 58 6.29 4.53 0.38
N LYS A 59 7.53 4.45 0.86
CA LYS A 59 8.64 3.96 0.05
C LYS A 59 8.68 2.44 0.12
N ILE A 60 8.35 1.79 -1.00
CA ILE A 60 8.48 0.33 -1.12
C ILE A 60 9.94 0.01 -1.44
N LEU A 61 10.62 -0.71 -0.55
CA LEU A 61 12.03 -1.11 -0.72
C LEU A 61 12.17 -2.43 -1.49
N GLN A 62 11.17 -3.31 -1.38
CA GLN A 62 11.10 -4.59 -2.08
C GLN A 62 10.36 -4.45 -3.41
N SER A 63 10.78 -5.19 -4.43
CA SER A 63 10.07 -5.21 -5.72
C SER A 63 8.64 -5.70 -5.53
N SER A 64 7.65 -4.96 -6.03
CA SER A 64 6.23 -5.36 -5.98
C SER A 64 5.94 -6.63 -6.78
N ILE A 65 6.82 -6.98 -7.72
CA ILE A 65 6.79 -8.26 -8.42
C ILE A 65 8.14 -8.92 -8.21
N SER A 66 8.13 -10.04 -7.51
CA SER A 66 9.31 -10.88 -7.40
C SER A 66 9.66 -11.41 -8.78
N MET A 67 10.88 -11.17 -9.24
CA MET A 67 11.35 -11.75 -10.50
C MET A 67 11.59 -13.26 -10.37
N ASP A 68 11.81 -13.73 -9.14
CA ASP A 68 11.94 -15.13 -8.75
C ASP A 68 10.71 -15.57 -7.95
N GLN A 69 10.35 -16.84 -8.05
CA GLN A 69 9.05 -17.33 -7.60
C GLN A 69 8.80 -17.13 -6.10
N ALA A 70 7.61 -16.60 -5.82
CA ALA A 70 6.84 -16.69 -4.58
C ALA A 70 7.46 -16.09 -3.31
N GLU A 71 7.13 -14.84 -3.00
CA GLU A 71 6.70 -14.44 -1.65
C GLU A 71 5.61 -13.38 -1.76
N GLU A 72 4.40 -13.70 -1.28
CA GLU A 72 3.38 -12.70 -1.01
C GLU A 72 3.92 -11.75 0.05
N CYS A 73 4.19 -10.50 -0.34
CA CYS A 73 4.44 -9.45 0.64
C CYS A 73 3.12 -9.11 1.33
N ASN A 74 2.74 -9.92 2.32
CA ASN A 74 1.81 -9.51 3.37
C ASN A 74 2.49 -8.44 4.22
N ILE A 75 2.62 -7.23 3.68
CA ILE A 75 3.22 -6.07 4.38
C ILE A 75 2.45 -5.76 5.67
N VAL A 76 1.21 -6.20 5.79
CA VAL A 76 0.40 -6.04 7.01
C VAL A 76 0.86 -6.94 8.16
N ASN A 77 1.63 -8.01 7.88
CA ASN A 77 1.99 -9.02 8.89
C ASN A 77 3.50 -9.06 9.22
N GLN A 78 4.35 -8.24 8.59
CA GLN A 78 5.80 -8.25 8.84
C GLN A 78 6.29 -7.18 9.82
N LEU A 79 5.40 -6.47 10.52
CA LEU A 79 5.80 -5.65 11.67
C LEU A 79 5.58 -6.42 12.96
N GLU A 80 6.22 -7.58 13.07
CA GLU A 80 6.30 -8.32 14.32
C GLU A 80 7.67 -8.05 14.96
N SER A 81 7.60 -7.49 16.16
CA SER A 81 8.66 -7.47 17.17
C SER A 81 9.72 -6.35 17.11
N ASP A 82 9.29 -5.10 17.06
CA ASP A 82 9.97 -4.09 17.89
C ASP A 82 9.16 -3.89 19.17
N SER A 83 9.79 -4.11 20.32
CA SER A 83 9.15 -4.02 21.65
C SER A 83 8.58 -2.63 21.92
N ASP A 84 9.06 -1.62 21.18
CA ASP A 84 8.73 -0.20 21.30
C ASP A 84 7.81 0.32 20.17
N ASP A 85 7.09 -0.58 19.48
CA ASP A 85 6.10 -0.14 18.49
C ASP A 85 4.91 0.56 19.16
N TRP A 86 4.94 1.90 19.11
CA TRP A 86 3.91 2.79 19.62
C TRP A 86 2.52 2.58 18.99
N ARG A 87 2.41 1.82 17.89
CA ARG A 87 1.13 1.49 17.24
C ARG A 87 0.39 0.33 17.93
N ARG A 88 1.08 -0.50 18.73
CA ARG A 88 0.48 -1.64 19.44
C ARG A 88 -0.77 -1.26 20.26
N PRO A 89 -0.77 -0.21 21.11
CA PRO A 89 -1.97 0.19 21.84
C PRO A 89 -3.12 0.65 20.92
N ILE A 90 -2.80 1.31 19.80
CA ILE A 90 -3.80 1.81 18.84
C ILE A 90 -4.48 0.67 18.08
N ILE A 91 -3.70 -0.29 17.59
CA ILE A 91 -4.22 -1.46 16.86
C ILE A 91 -5.06 -2.33 17.80
N ARG A 92 -4.63 -2.49 19.05
CA ARG A 92 -5.37 -3.26 20.07
C ARG A 92 -6.72 -2.61 20.39
N TYR A 93 -6.76 -1.29 20.53
CA TYR A 93 -8.01 -0.55 20.71
C TYR A 93 -8.97 -0.74 19.52
N ILE A 94 -8.47 -0.62 18.28
CA ILE A 94 -9.32 -0.76 17.08
C ILE A 94 -9.83 -2.19 16.89
N LYS A 95 -9.01 -3.21 17.20
CA LYS A 95 -9.39 -4.62 16.98
C LYS A 95 -10.19 -5.23 18.12
N ASN A 96 -9.88 -4.86 19.36
CA ASN A 96 -10.36 -5.54 20.55
C ASN A 96 -11.14 -4.61 21.51
N GLU A 97 -11.29 -3.31 21.18
CA GLU A 97 -11.86 -2.26 22.06
C GLU A 97 -11.17 -2.14 23.43
N GLU A 98 -9.91 -2.59 23.54
CA GLU A 98 -9.18 -2.64 24.79
C GLU A 98 -8.43 -1.32 25.03
N GLU A 99 -8.68 -0.67 26.16
CA GLU A 99 -8.06 0.62 26.51
C GLU A 99 -6.58 0.44 26.90
N PRO A 100 -5.66 1.33 26.47
CA PRO A 100 -4.26 1.26 26.86
C PRO A 100 -4.07 1.52 28.36
N ASP A 101 -3.15 0.79 29.00
CA ASP A 101 -2.81 0.94 30.43
C ASP A 101 -2.09 2.28 30.73
N ASP A 102 -1.42 2.88 29.73
CA ASP A 102 -0.82 4.20 29.84
C ASP A 102 -1.84 5.31 29.54
N LYS A 103 -2.08 6.16 30.54
CA LYS A 103 -2.97 7.32 30.47
C LYS A 103 -2.58 8.29 29.35
N ASN A 104 -1.29 8.45 29.05
CA ASN A 104 -0.84 9.33 27.96
C ASN A 104 -1.19 8.74 26.58
N ALA A 105 -0.97 7.44 26.39
CA ALA A 105 -1.38 6.73 25.19
C ALA A 105 -2.91 6.75 24.98
N ALA A 106 -3.70 6.56 26.05
CA ALA A 106 -5.16 6.63 26.00
C ALA A 106 -5.65 8.03 25.58
N GLU A 107 -5.09 9.09 26.16
CA GLU A 107 -5.48 10.47 25.80
C GLU A 107 -5.11 10.83 24.36
N ARG A 108 -3.99 10.32 23.84
CA ARG A 108 -3.58 10.52 22.45
C ARG A 108 -4.55 9.87 21.45
N ILE A 109 -5.06 8.69 21.77
CA ILE A 109 -6.04 7.97 20.94
C ILE A 109 -7.39 8.69 20.98
N ALA A 110 -7.85 9.10 22.16
CA ALA A 110 -9.13 9.79 22.32
C ALA A 110 -9.19 11.16 21.62
N ARG A 111 -8.06 11.87 21.51
CA ARG A 111 -7.98 13.16 20.79
C ARG A 111 -7.98 13.02 19.27
N GLN A 112 -7.73 11.82 18.73
CA GLN A 112 -7.59 11.56 17.30
C GLN A 112 -8.75 10.77 16.69
N SER A 113 -9.71 10.28 17.49
CA SER A 113 -11.02 9.79 17.05
C SER A 113 -12.05 10.91 16.98
#